data_AF-A0A819UF30-F1
#
_entry.id   AF-A0A819UF30-F1
#
_cell.length_a   1.000
_cell.length_b   1.000
_cell.length_c   1.000
_cell.angle_alpha   90.00
_cell.angle_beta   90.00
_cell.angle_gamma   90.00
#
_symmetry.space_group_name_H-M   'P 1'
#
loop_
_entity.id
_entity.type
_entity.pdbx_description
1 polymer ?
#
loop_
_entity_poly.entity_id
_entity_poly.type
_entity_poly.pdbx_seq_one_letter_code
_entity_poly.pdbx_strand_id
1 'polypeptide(L)'
;MVTKDGRFQSQRVLPRMALIRPSVVKDGLCLRAPNMPELNVSVNPLPDEVVHCYYRLKPNPYGVSPLFGINVAPTDENSIGAMIRVGDMVYVRTEEPDFWSKIDSLQ
;
A
#
# COMPACT_ATOMS: atom_id res chain seq x y z
N MET A 1 16.38 -4.91 0.72
CA MET A 1 17.82 -4.90 1.09
C MET A 1 18.65 -4.95 -0.18
N VAL A 2 19.82 -4.32 -0.20
CA VAL A 2 20.72 -4.31 -1.38
C VAL A 2 22.01 -5.05 -1.03
N THR A 3 22.48 -5.89 -1.93
CA THR A 3 23.75 -6.64 -1.78
C THR A 3 24.96 -5.74 -2.05
N LYS A 4 26.16 -6.22 -1.69
CA LYS A 4 27.42 -5.55 -2.01
C LYS A 4 27.61 -5.27 -3.51
N ASP A 5 27.00 -6.08 -4.38
CA ASP A 5 27.08 -5.94 -5.84
C ASP A 5 25.94 -5.04 -6.39
N GLY A 6 25.22 -4.32 -5.52
CA GLY A 6 24.15 -3.40 -5.92
C GLY A 6 22.82 -4.09 -6.26
N ARG A 7 22.70 -5.41 -6.13
CA ARG A 7 21.46 -6.13 -6.46
C ARG A 7 20.44 -6.05 -5.34
N PHE A 8 19.19 -5.77 -5.69
CA PHE A 8 18.06 -5.81 -4.76
C PHE A 8 17.69 -7.24 -4.38
N GLN A 9 17.56 -7.48 -3.07
CA GLN A 9 17.01 -8.70 -2.49
C GLN A 9 15.59 -8.43 -1.99
N SER A 10 14.64 -9.23 -2.47
CA SER A 10 13.25 -9.24 -2.00
C SER A 10 13.06 -10.24 -0.86
N GLN A 11 11.95 -10.15 -0.14
CA GLN A 11 11.59 -11.12 0.91
C GLN A 11 11.46 -12.54 0.36
N ARG A 12 11.12 -12.72 -0.92
CA ARG A 12 11.06 -14.05 -1.55
C ARG A 12 12.44 -14.68 -1.70
N VAL A 13 13.45 -13.86 -1.97
CA VAL A 13 14.84 -14.32 -2.13
C VAL A 13 15.50 -14.55 -0.77
N LEU A 14 15.18 -13.73 0.24
CA LEU A 14 15.65 -13.91 1.61
C LEU A 14 14.49 -13.88 2.61
N PRO A 15 13.78 -15.01 2.81
CA PRO A 15 12.58 -15.09 3.65
C PRO A 15 12.80 -14.66 5.11
N ARG A 16 14.03 -14.81 5.62
CA ARG A 16 14.41 -14.36 6.97
C ARG A 16 14.20 -12.86 7.19
N MET A 17 14.17 -12.04 6.13
CA MET A 17 13.83 -10.61 6.25
C MET A 17 12.41 -10.37 6.75
N ALA A 18 11.49 -11.33 6.59
CA ALA A 18 10.12 -11.22 7.09
C ALA A 18 10.05 -11.22 8.63
N LEU A 19 11.11 -11.65 9.32
CA LEU A 19 11.19 -11.65 10.78
C LEU A 19 11.57 -10.28 11.36
N ILE A 20 11.97 -9.33 10.51
CA ILE A 20 12.27 -7.97 10.94
C ILE A 20 10.95 -7.28 11.31
N ARG A 21 10.89 -6.72 12.51
CA ARG A 21 9.75 -5.98 13.06
C ARG A 21 10.03 -4.48 13.00
N PRO A 22 9.59 -3.77 11.95
CA PRO A 22 9.70 -2.32 11.89
C PRO A 22 8.70 -1.65 12.85
N SER A 23 9.11 -0.53 13.44
CA SER A 23 8.25 0.36 14.23
C SER A 23 8.64 1.81 14.02
N VAL A 24 7.66 2.70 13.90
CA VAL A 24 7.89 4.15 13.79
C VAL A 24 8.13 4.71 15.20
N VAL A 25 9.17 5.52 15.34
CA VAL A 25 9.49 6.25 16.58
C VAL A 25 9.58 7.75 16.25
N LYS A 26 9.62 8.60 17.28
CA LYS A 26 9.49 10.07 17.15
C LYS A 26 10.32 10.68 16.00
N ASP A 27 11.57 10.24 15.85
CA ASP A 27 12.53 10.82 14.91
C ASP A 27 13.00 9.81 13.84
N GLY A 28 12.26 8.71 13.61
CA GLY A 28 12.61 7.77 12.56
C GLY A 28 12.02 6.37 12.66
N LEU A 29 12.81 5.37 12.25
CA LEU A 29 12.42 3.98 12.14
C LEU A 29 13.28 3.11 13.06
N CYS A 30 12.64 2.33 13.94
CA CYS A 30 13.30 1.31 14.76
C CYS A 30 13.03 -0.07 14.15
N LEU A 31 14.10 -0.81 13.86
CA LEU A 31 14.05 -2.17 13.31
C LEU A 31 14.54 -3.17 14.35
N ARG A 32 13.69 -4.15 14.68
CA ARG A 32 14.03 -5.28 15.55
C ARG A 32 14.14 -6.57 14.76
N ALA A 33 15.19 -7.35 15.00
CA ALA A 33 15.33 -8.70 14.46
C ALA A 33 15.68 -9.69 15.58
N PRO A 34 15.29 -10.97 15.48
CA PRO A 34 15.61 -11.97 16.49
C PRO A 34 17.13 -12.09 16.72
N ASN A 35 17.55 -12.08 17.98
CA ASN A 35 18.96 -12.19 18.41
C ASN A 35 19.89 -11.10 17.85
N MET A 36 19.34 -9.95 17.46
CA MET A 36 20.11 -8.80 17.01
C MET A 36 19.78 -7.57 17.87
N PRO A 37 20.76 -6.68 18.11
CA PRO A 37 20.48 -5.36 18.69
C PRO A 37 19.47 -4.57 17.85
N GLU A 38 18.75 -3.67 18.50
CA GLU A 38 17.84 -2.76 17.80
C GLU A 38 18.62 -1.83 16.87
N LEU A 39 18.09 -1.62 15.66
CA LEU A 39 18.65 -0.68 14.70
C LEU A 39 17.73 0.53 14.57
N ASN A 40 18.21 1.68 15.02
CA ASN A 40 17.50 2.95 14.89
C ASN A 40 18.02 3.72 13.68
N VAL A 41 17.13 4.05 12.76
CA VAL A 41 17.41 4.80 11.54
C VAL A 41 16.70 6.15 11.67
N SER A 42 17.47 7.24 11.77
CA SER A 42 16.93 8.59 11.71
C SER A 42 16.34 8.84 10.32
N VAL A 43 15.07 9.20 10.26
CA VAL A 43 14.46 9.64 9.01
C VAL A 43 14.52 11.15 9.00
N ASN A 44 15.56 11.71 8.37
CA ASN A 44 15.58 13.14 8.10
C ASN A 44 14.55 13.40 7.00
N PRO A 45 13.47 14.15 7.27
CA PRO A 45 12.60 14.58 6.18
C PRO A 45 13.45 15.39 5.21
N LEU A 46 13.48 14.99 3.94
CA LEU A 46 13.99 15.86 2.90
C LEU A 46 13.08 17.10 2.88
N PRO A 47 13.64 18.32 2.82
CA PRO A 47 12.83 19.50 2.61
C PRO A 47 12.10 19.33 1.27
N ASP A 48 10.78 19.36 1.33
CA ASP A 48 9.83 19.46 0.19
C ASP A 48 9.41 18.21 -0.58
N GLU A 49 9.77 16.99 -0.17
CA GLU A 49 9.13 15.76 -0.68
C GLU A 49 8.54 14.91 0.47
N VAL A 50 7.43 15.40 1.03
CA VAL A 50 6.57 14.57 1.88
C VAL A 50 5.88 13.56 0.98
N VAL A 51 6.46 12.37 0.85
CA VAL A 51 5.74 11.20 0.32
C VAL A 51 4.64 10.86 1.32
N HIS A 52 3.44 11.36 1.06
CA HIS A 52 2.24 11.01 1.81
C HIS A 52 1.90 9.54 1.57
N CYS A 53 2.52 8.65 2.36
CA CYS A 53 2.08 7.26 2.47
C CYS A 53 0.79 7.21 3.29
N TYR A 54 -0.37 7.40 2.64
CA TYR A 54 -1.66 7.17 3.24
C TYR A 54 -1.87 5.66 3.46
N TYR A 55 -1.42 5.12 4.59
CA TYR A 55 -1.98 3.86 5.09
C TYR A 55 -3.35 4.18 5.71
N ARG A 56 -4.41 4.22 4.89
CA ARG A 56 -5.77 4.37 5.40
C ARG A 56 -6.13 3.07 6.13
N LEU A 57 -5.99 3.08 7.46
CA LEU A 57 -6.60 2.07 8.33
C LEU A 57 -8.10 2.37 8.39
N LYS A 58 -8.87 1.97 7.37
CA LYS A 58 -10.33 1.95 7.54
C LYS A 58 -10.67 0.80 8.48
N PRO A 59 -11.41 1.04 9.58
CA PRO A 59 -12.00 -0.06 10.33
C PRO A 59 -12.89 -0.85 9.38
N ASN A 60 -12.60 -2.14 9.23
CA ASN A 60 -13.42 -3.06 8.48
C ASN A 60 -13.92 -4.14 9.44
N PRO A 61 -15.01 -4.88 9.11
CA PRO A 61 -15.57 -5.91 9.98
C PRO A 61 -14.60 -7.07 10.29
N TYR A 62 -13.45 -7.12 9.63
CA TYR A 62 -12.40 -8.13 9.80
C TYR A 62 -11.14 -7.57 10.50
N GLY A 63 -11.19 -6.35 11.04
CA GLY A 63 -10.13 -5.72 11.83
C GLY A 63 -9.41 -4.55 11.13
N VAL A 64 -8.15 -4.33 11.52
CA VAL A 64 -7.28 -3.26 11.01
C VAL A 64 -6.32 -3.88 9.99
N SER A 65 -6.67 -3.79 8.70
CA SER A 65 -5.80 -4.25 7.61
C SER A 65 -5.27 -3.04 6.82
N PRO A 66 -3.96 -2.97 6.53
CA PRO A 66 -3.44 -1.96 5.63
C PRO A 66 -4.08 -2.13 4.25
N LEU A 67 -4.74 -1.09 3.74
CA LEU A 67 -5.35 -1.14 2.41
C LEU A 67 -4.26 -1.06 1.33
N PHE A 68 -4.23 -2.05 0.45
CA PHE A 68 -3.41 -2.07 -0.76
C PHE A 68 -4.28 -2.48 -1.95
N GLY A 69 -4.23 -1.70 -3.03
CA GLY A 69 -5.01 -1.95 -4.25
C GLY A 69 -6.33 -1.19 -4.32
N ILE A 70 -6.92 -1.19 -5.52
CA ILE A 70 -8.22 -0.56 -5.83
C ILE A 70 -9.11 -1.65 -6.40
N ASN A 71 -10.31 -1.82 -5.84
CA ASN A 71 -11.35 -2.65 -6.45
C ASN A 71 -12.02 -1.84 -7.56
N VAL A 72 -12.04 -2.40 -8.76
CA VAL A 72 -12.71 -1.79 -9.93
C VAL A 72 -13.69 -2.82 -10.47
N ALA A 73 -14.93 -2.39 -10.71
CA ALA A 73 -15.94 -3.17 -11.40
C ALA A 73 -16.33 -2.45 -12.70
N PRO A 74 -16.62 -3.18 -13.79
CA PRO A 74 -17.18 -2.58 -14.99
C PRO A 74 -18.50 -1.87 -14.67
N THR A 75 -18.71 -0.67 -15.22
CA THR A 75 -19.91 0.14 -14.95
C THR A 75 -21.09 -0.18 -15.86
N ASP A 76 -20.85 -0.87 -16.98
CA ASP A 76 -21.86 -1.26 -17.95
C ASP A 76 -21.48 -2.58 -18.65
N GLU A 77 -22.47 -3.24 -19.26
CA GLU A 77 -22.31 -4.52 -19.95
C GLU A 77 -21.38 -4.42 -21.18
N ASN A 78 -21.30 -3.24 -21.80
CA ASN A 78 -20.43 -2.98 -22.96
C ASN A 78 -18.95 -2.87 -22.58
N SER A 79 -18.65 -2.60 -21.30
CA SER A 79 -17.29 -2.52 -20.77
C SER A 79 -16.73 -3.88 -20.37
N ILE A 80 -17.55 -4.94 -20.36
CA ILE A 80 -17.10 -6.29 -20.06
C ILE A 80 -16.24 -6.80 -21.22
N GLY A 81 -14.96 -7.06 -20.96
CA GLY A 81 -13.99 -7.49 -21.97
C GLY A 81 -13.31 -6.33 -22.71
N ALA A 82 -13.57 -5.08 -22.33
CA ALA A 82 -12.80 -3.95 -22.81
C ALA A 82 -11.32 -4.07 -22.38
N MET A 83 -10.41 -3.73 -23.29
CA MET A 83 -8.97 -3.81 -23.07
C MET A 83 -8.41 -2.43 -22.75
N ILE A 84 -7.81 -2.28 -21.58
CA ILE A 84 -7.00 -1.10 -21.21
C ILE A 84 -5.54 -1.43 -21.51
N ARG A 85 -4.84 -0.53 -22.20
CA ARG A 85 -3.42 -0.69 -22.56
C ARG A 85 -2.54 0.12 -21.61
N VAL A 86 -1.30 -0.33 -21.49
CA VAL A 86 -0.28 0.43 -20.76
C VAL A 86 -0.04 1.77 -21.47
N GLY A 87 -0.17 2.86 -20.73
CA GLY A 87 -0.03 4.23 -21.24
C GLY A 87 -1.34 4.93 -21.60
N ASP A 88 -2.47 4.22 -21.52
CA ASP A 88 -3.78 4.86 -21.73
C ASP A 88 -4.05 5.90 -20.63
N MET A 89 -4.64 7.03 -21.02
CA MET A 89 -5.01 8.11 -20.10
C MET A 89 -6.18 7.66 -19.22
N VAL A 90 -6.04 7.89 -17.91
CA VAL A 90 -7.08 7.59 -16.91
C VAL A 90 -7.73 8.89 -16.49
N TYR A 91 -9.06 8.97 -16.63
CA TYR A 91 -9.86 10.12 -16.24
C TYR A 91 -10.65 9.82 -14.97
N VAL A 92 -10.69 10.77 -14.04
CA VAL A 92 -11.58 10.71 -12.87
C VAL A 92 -12.92 11.28 -13.28
N ARG A 93 -13.99 10.47 -13.19
CA ARG A 93 -15.36 10.94 -13.42
C ARG A 93 -15.91 11.50 -12.11
N THR A 94 -16.30 12.77 -12.08
CA THR A 94 -16.72 13.50 -10.88
C THR A 94 -18.24 13.64 -10.71
N GLU A 95 -19.04 12.77 -11.35
CA GLU A 95 -20.50 12.78 -11.22
C GLU A 95 -20.98 11.51 -10.48
N GLU A 96 -21.68 11.72 -9.35
CA GLU A 96 -22.09 10.78 -8.29
C GLU A 96 -23.38 9.97 -8.60
N PRO A 97 -23.77 8.88 -7.86
CA PRO A 97 -23.61 8.68 -6.42
C PRO A 97 -22.98 7.36 -5.97
N ASP A 98 -22.64 7.38 -4.69
CA ASP A 98 -22.04 6.33 -3.86
C ASP A 98 -22.56 4.93 -4.19
N PHE A 99 -21.68 4.08 -4.75
CA PHE A 99 -21.98 2.68 -5.13
C PHE A 99 -22.59 1.88 -3.96
N TRP A 100 -22.21 2.22 -2.72
CA TRP A 100 -22.71 1.57 -1.50
C TRP A 100 -24.20 1.83 -1.22
N SER A 101 -24.73 2.98 -1.64
CA SER A 101 -26.17 3.29 -1.51
C SER A 101 -27.09 2.35 -2.32
N LYS A 102 -26.56 1.71 -3.36
CA LYS A 102 -27.29 0.70 -4.16
C LYS A 102 -27.24 -0.71 -3.56
N ILE A 103 -26.26 -1.00 -2.71
CA ILE A 103 -26.14 -2.32 -2.07
C ILE A 103 -27.06 -2.42 -0.84
N ASP A 104 -27.20 -1.33 -0.07
CA ASP A 104 -28.08 -1.29 1.10
C ASP A 104 -29.58 -1.33 0.76
N SER A 105 -29.96 -1.12 -0.51
CA SER A 105 -31.36 -1.20 -0.98
C SER A 105 -31.77 -2.58 -1.51
N LEU A 106 -30.90 -3.59 -1.41
CA LEU A 106 -31.17 -4.98 -1.80
C LEU A 106 -31.40 -5.92 -0.59
N GLN A 107 -31.73 -5.37 0.59
CA GLN A 107 -32.18 -6.13 1.77
C GLN A 107 -33.69 -6.02 1.99
#